data_AF-A0A0C1R5R5-F1
#
_entry.id   AF-A0A0C1R5R5-F1
#
_cell.length_a   1.000
_cell.length_b   1.000
_cell.length_c   1.000
_cell.angle_alpha   90.00
_cell.angle_beta   90.00
_cell.angle_gamma   90.00
#
_symmetry.space_group_name_H-M   'P 1'
#
loop_
_entity.id
_entity.type
_entity.pdbx_description
1 polymer ?
#
loop_
_entity_poly.entity_id
_entity_poly.type
_entity_poly.pdbx_seq_one_letter_code
_entity_poly.pdbx_strand_id
1 'polypeptide(L)'
;MEDNNQAQNGNTEQVEKNGDKPVPLESPGTLEVRNTLAISGIRPVSASNLQVVETRNVMGVRPIGAHTFDIVDTLNLSGVRPIGSSELVISQTYSVMGNRPVASNEVGDTETLMGFLD
;
A
#
# COMPACT_ATOMS: atom_id res chain seq x y z
N MET A 1 7.72 -33.45 -66.41
CA MET A 1 8.96 -32.69 -66.58
C MET A 1 9.09 -31.87 -65.33
N GLU A 2 10.00 -32.33 -64.48
CA GLU A 2 10.41 -31.73 -63.22
C GLU A 2 11.13 -30.42 -63.50
N ASP A 3 11.05 -29.46 -62.57
CA ASP A 3 12.24 -28.74 -62.14
C ASP A 3 12.10 -28.34 -60.67
N ASN A 4 12.97 -28.97 -59.89
CA ASN A 4 13.29 -28.84 -58.49
C ASN A 4 14.37 -27.76 -58.37
N ASN A 5 14.27 -26.83 -57.42
CA ASN A 5 15.47 -26.17 -56.88
C ASN A 5 15.30 -25.69 -55.43
N GLN A 6 15.75 -26.59 -54.54
CA GLN A 6 16.72 -26.36 -53.47
C GLN A 6 16.41 -25.42 -52.30
N ALA A 7 16.29 -26.08 -51.14
CA ALA A 7 16.47 -25.61 -49.78
C ALA A 7 17.89 -25.13 -49.47
N GLN A 8 18.01 -24.18 -48.52
CA GLN A 8 19.02 -24.13 -47.45
C GLN A 8 18.36 -23.38 -46.26
N ASN A 9 17.96 -24.05 -45.18
CA ASN A 9 18.73 -24.57 -44.04
C ASN A 9 19.49 -23.50 -43.25
N GLY A 10 19.16 -23.40 -41.95
CA GLY A 10 19.93 -22.65 -40.96
C GLY A 10 19.28 -22.69 -39.58
N ASN A 11 19.06 -23.88 -39.03
CA ASN A 11 18.74 -24.04 -37.60
C ASN A 11 20.02 -23.97 -36.75
N THR A 12 19.83 -23.68 -35.46
CA THR A 12 20.77 -23.83 -34.31
C THR A 12 21.71 -22.63 -34.18
N GLU A 13 21.77 -21.94 -33.03
CA GLU A 13 22.47 -22.42 -31.84
C GLU A 13 21.78 -21.98 -30.53
N GLN A 14 21.48 -22.98 -29.69
CA GLN A 14 21.28 -22.83 -28.25
C GLN A 14 22.64 -22.48 -27.64
N VAL A 15 22.75 -21.35 -26.95
CA VAL A 15 23.90 -21.07 -26.08
C VAL A 15 23.40 -21.07 -24.63
N GLU A 16 23.63 -22.18 -23.94
CA GLU A 16 23.61 -22.22 -22.49
C GLU A 16 24.69 -21.28 -21.94
N LYS A 17 24.29 -20.26 -21.18
CA LYS A 17 25.17 -19.60 -20.22
C LYS A 17 24.64 -19.85 -18.81
N ASN A 18 25.27 -20.83 -18.15
CA ASN A 18 25.29 -20.93 -16.71
C ASN A 18 26.10 -19.74 -16.15
N GLY A 19 25.49 -18.93 -15.29
CA GLY A 19 26.16 -17.83 -14.61
C GLY A 19 25.16 -16.92 -13.92
N ASP A 20 24.98 -17.14 -12.62
CA ASP A 20 24.26 -16.32 -11.64
C ASP A 20 22.82 -15.93 -11.97
N LYS A 21 21.87 -16.66 -11.36
CA LYS A 21 20.53 -16.10 -11.14
C LYS A 21 20.70 -14.85 -10.28
N PRO A 22 20.35 -13.65 -10.75
CA PRO A 22 20.31 -12.50 -9.87
C PRO A 22 19.23 -12.78 -8.83
N VAL A 23 19.64 -12.94 -7.58
CA VAL A 23 18.74 -12.86 -6.43
C VAL A 23 18.08 -11.47 -6.53
N PRO A 24 16.74 -11.35 -6.57
CA PRO A 24 16.12 -10.03 -6.59
C PRO A 24 16.57 -9.26 -5.36
N LEU A 25 17.45 -8.28 -5.55
CA LEU A 25 17.74 -7.29 -4.55
C LEU A 25 16.49 -6.42 -4.50
N GLU A 26 15.63 -6.68 -3.52
CA GLU A 26 14.45 -5.87 -3.26
C GLU A 26 14.94 -4.52 -2.75
N SER A 27 15.37 -3.68 -3.68
CA SER A 27 15.71 -2.29 -3.41
C SER A 27 14.39 -1.57 -3.17
N PRO A 28 14.15 -1.06 -1.94
CA PRO A 28 12.97 -0.26 -1.67
C PRO A 28 13.12 1.06 -2.43
N GLY A 29 12.66 1.10 -3.68
CA GLY A 29 12.79 2.29 -4.53
C GLY A 29 12.68 2.09 -6.04
N THR A 30 12.74 0.86 -6.56
CA THR A 30 12.54 0.65 -8.00
C THR A 30 11.04 0.61 -8.34
N LEU A 31 10.54 1.70 -8.94
CA LEU A 31 9.17 1.75 -9.46
C LEU A 31 9.09 0.93 -10.76
N GLU A 32 8.45 -0.24 -10.70
CA GLU A 32 8.19 -1.04 -11.89
C GLU A 32 7.04 -0.43 -12.72
N VAL A 33 7.32 -0.15 -13.99
CA VAL A 33 6.30 0.29 -14.95
C VAL A 33 5.48 -0.92 -15.36
N ARG A 34 4.21 -0.93 -14.95
CA ARG A 34 3.30 -2.06 -15.21
C ARG A 34 2.44 -1.85 -16.45
N ASN A 35 2.13 -0.59 -16.79
CA ASN A 35 1.37 -0.26 -17.99
C ASN A 35 1.67 1.16 -18.47
N THR A 36 1.13 1.55 -19.62
CA THR A 36 1.31 2.89 -20.18
C THR A 36 0.00 3.43 -20.74
N LEU A 37 -0.27 4.72 -20.53
CA LEU A 37 -1.49 5.39 -20.99
C LEU A 37 -1.16 6.46 -22.05
N ALA A 38 -1.89 6.47 -23.16
CA ALA A 38 -1.72 7.41 -24.28
C ALA A 38 -2.85 8.45 -24.35
N ILE A 39 -2.96 9.29 -23.32
CA ILE A 39 -4.08 10.27 -23.17
C ILE A 39 -3.61 11.69 -23.52
N SER A 40 -2.34 12.00 -23.28
CA SER A 40 -1.67 13.25 -23.65
C SER A 40 -0.17 12.97 -23.73
N GLY A 41 0.22 12.18 -24.71
CA GLY A 41 1.52 11.49 -24.74
C GLY A 41 1.53 10.18 -23.95
N ILE A 42 2.68 9.51 -23.95
CA ILE A 42 2.92 8.21 -23.32
C ILE A 42 3.24 8.42 -21.83
N ARG A 43 2.32 8.03 -20.93
CA ARG A 43 2.44 8.21 -19.48
C ARG A 43 2.60 6.84 -18.79
N PRO A 44 3.75 6.53 -18.17
CA PRO A 44 3.95 5.26 -17.49
C PRO A 44 3.06 5.17 -16.23
N VAL A 45 2.65 3.96 -15.90
CA VAL A 45 1.79 3.63 -14.76
C VAL A 45 2.44 2.49 -13.97
N SER A 46 2.66 2.71 -12.68
CA SER A 46 3.10 1.68 -11.74
C SER A 46 1.91 1.05 -11.01
N ALA A 47 2.11 -0.14 -10.46
CA ALA A 47 1.15 -0.73 -9.53
C ALA A 47 1.24 -0.06 -8.16
N SER A 48 0.12 0.00 -7.43
CA SER A 48 0.09 0.34 -6.01
C SER A 48 -0.43 -0.84 -5.19
N ASN A 49 -0.17 -0.83 -3.89
CA ASN A 49 -0.70 -1.82 -2.92
C ASN A 49 -2.11 -1.47 -2.43
N LEU A 50 -2.86 -0.64 -3.17
CA LEU A 50 -4.21 -0.24 -2.77
C LEU A 50 -5.19 -1.42 -2.94
N GLN A 51 -5.79 -1.87 -1.84
CA GLN A 51 -6.87 -2.86 -1.89
C GLN A 51 -8.20 -2.16 -2.21
N VAL A 52 -8.80 -2.51 -3.35
CA VAL A 52 -10.15 -2.07 -3.73
C VAL A 52 -11.16 -3.11 -3.26
N VAL A 53 -12.07 -2.72 -2.37
CA VAL A 53 -13.11 -3.61 -1.80
C VAL A 53 -14.39 -3.59 -2.62
N GLU A 54 -14.66 -2.45 -3.26
CA GLU A 54 -15.86 -2.26 -4.05
C GLU A 54 -15.62 -1.21 -5.14
N THR A 55 -16.40 -1.24 -6.21
CA THR A 55 -16.40 -0.19 -7.23
C THR A 55 -17.83 0.26 -7.50
N ARG A 56 -18.07 1.57 -7.45
CA ARG A 56 -19.38 2.17 -7.70
C ARG A 56 -19.35 2.97 -9.00
N ASN A 57 -20.40 2.84 -9.80
CA ASN A 57 -20.60 3.65 -10.99
C ASN A 57 -21.54 4.81 -10.67
N VAL A 58 -20.98 5.88 -10.10
CA VAL A 58 -21.71 7.10 -9.76
C VAL A 58 -20.93 8.27 -10.34
N MET A 59 -21.45 8.83 -11.43
CA MET A 59 -20.74 9.87 -12.21
C MET A 59 -19.35 9.39 -12.65
N GLY A 60 -19.29 8.17 -13.19
CA GLY A 60 -18.06 7.47 -13.59
C GLY A 60 -17.71 6.29 -12.68
N VAL A 61 -16.69 5.53 -13.08
CA VAL A 61 -16.16 4.38 -12.31
C VAL A 61 -15.32 4.90 -11.15
N ARG A 62 -15.76 4.65 -9.91
CA ARG A 62 -15.11 5.12 -8.69
C ARG A 62 -14.78 3.92 -7.77
N PRO A 63 -13.50 3.57 -7.57
CA PRO A 63 -13.12 2.51 -6.65
C PRO A 63 -13.27 2.98 -5.19
N ILE A 64 -13.62 2.05 -4.32
CA ILE A 64 -13.68 2.22 -2.87
C ILE A 64 -12.54 1.40 -2.27
N GLY A 65 -11.63 2.06 -1.57
CA GLY A 65 -10.49 1.43 -0.90
C GLY A 65 -10.87 0.77 0.43
N ALA A 66 -10.11 -0.23 0.84
CA ALA A 66 -10.18 -0.79 2.19
C ALA A 66 -9.74 0.24 3.24
N HIS A 67 -10.32 0.17 4.45
CA HIS A 67 -9.86 0.90 5.63
C HIS A 67 -9.07 -0.04 6.55
N THR A 68 -8.25 0.55 7.43
CA THR A 68 -7.41 -0.18 8.40
C THR A 68 -7.83 0.07 9.85
N PHE A 69 -8.97 0.72 10.07
CA PHE A 69 -9.52 1.05 11.39
C PHE A 69 -11.05 0.91 11.37
N ASP A 70 -11.65 0.65 12.52
CA ASP A 70 -13.10 0.44 12.60
C ASP A 70 -13.84 1.76 12.76
N ILE A 71 -15.01 1.85 12.13
CA ILE A 71 -15.94 2.96 12.32
C ILE A 71 -16.95 2.53 13.39
N VAL A 72 -16.94 3.20 14.54
CA VAL A 72 -17.79 2.85 15.69
C VAL A 72 -19.09 3.62 15.71
N ASP A 73 -19.11 4.82 15.15
CA ASP A 73 -20.29 5.68 15.07
C ASP A 73 -20.16 6.70 13.94
N THR A 74 -21.21 7.47 13.69
CA THR A 74 -21.26 8.51 12.66
C THR A 74 -22.01 9.74 13.17
N LEU A 75 -21.40 10.91 12.98
CA LEU A 75 -22.01 12.19 13.30
C LEU A 75 -22.58 12.82 12.02
N ASN A 76 -23.85 13.23 12.05
CA ASN A 76 -24.49 13.92 10.93
C ASN A 76 -24.58 15.43 11.18
N LEU A 77 -23.55 16.17 10.77
CA LEU A 77 -23.47 17.62 10.88
C LEU A 77 -22.77 18.18 9.64
N SER A 78 -23.58 18.72 8.73
CA SER A 78 -23.17 19.10 7.36
C SER A 78 -22.63 17.92 6.55
N GLY A 79 -23.30 16.77 6.65
CA GLY A 79 -22.90 15.51 6.03
C GLY A 79 -22.49 14.45 7.05
N VAL A 80 -22.20 13.26 6.53
CA VAL A 80 -21.79 12.06 7.28
C VAL A 80 -20.32 12.18 7.68
N ARG A 81 -20.03 12.25 8.98
CA ARG A 81 -18.67 12.29 9.55
C ARG A 81 -18.42 11.03 10.37
N PRO A 82 -17.64 10.05 9.87
CA PRO A 82 -17.34 8.82 10.60
C PRO A 82 -16.52 9.10 11.87
N ILE A 83 -16.81 8.36 12.94
CA ILE A 83 -16.03 8.33 14.18
C ILE A 83 -15.28 6.99 14.21
N GLY A 84 -13.96 7.06 14.13
CA GLY A 84 -13.08 5.88 14.15
C GLY A 84 -12.79 5.39 15.57
N SER A 85 -12.52 4.10 15.72
CA SER A 85 -11.95 3.53 16.94
C SER A 85 -10.52 4.03 17.16
N SER A 86 -10.09 4.05 18.42
CA SER A 86 -8.72 4.37 18.81
C SER A 86 -8.32 3.48 19.98
N GLU A 87 -7.07 3.02 19.98
CA GLU A 87 -6.47 2.32 21.11
C GLU A 87 -5.95 3.28 22.21
N LEU A 88 -6.08 4.60 22.00
CA LEU A 88 -5.62 5.60 22.96
C LEU A 88 -6.42 5.52 24.26
N VAL A 89 -5.74 5.19 25.36
CA VAL A 89 -6.31 5.23 26.71
C VAL A 89 -6.20 6.64 27.29
N ILE A 90 -7.34 7.26 27.56
CA ILE A 90 -7.43 8.61 28.11
C ILE A 90 -7.63 8.51 29.63
N SER A 91 -6.71 9.10 30.42
CA SER A 91 -6.80 9.10 31.88
C SER A 91 -7.69 10.22 32.42
N GLN A 92 -7.69 11.36 31.73
CA GLN A 92 -8.42 12.57 32.12
C GLN A 92 -8.73 13.46 30.91
N THR A 93 -9.78 14.27 31.00
CA THR A 93 -10.13 15.30 30.01
C THR A 93 -10.46 16.60 30.71
N TYR A 94 -9.74 17.67 30.39
CA TYR A 94 -10.04 19.02 30.88
C TYR A 94 -10.93 19.77 29.88
N SER A 95 -11.93 20.51 30.37
CA SER A 95 -12.92 21.23 29.53
C SER A 95 -12.74 22.77 29.52
N VAL A 96 -11.69 23.29 30.16
CA VAL A 96 -11.52 24.74 30.38
C VAL A 96 -11.38 25.53 29.06
N MET A 97 -10.97 24.89 27.96
CA MET A 97 -10.97 25.45 26.60
C MET A 97 -11.22 24.35 25.56
N GLY A 98 -12.41 23.74 25.62
CA GLY A 98 -12.77 22.55 24.84
C GLY A 98 -12.19 21.26 25.45
N ASN A 99 -12.52 20.12 24.84
CA ASN A 99 -12.11 18.80 25.34
C ASN A 99 -10.64 18.54 25.01
N ARG A 100 -9.78 18.47 26.03
CA ARG A 100 -8.35 18.15 25.90
C ARG A 100 -8.04 16.83 26.61
N PRO A 101 -7.98 15.70 25.87
CA PRO A 101 -7.57 14.42 26.41
C PRO A 101 -6.11 14.44 26.85
N VAL A 102 -5.79 13.79 27.97
CA VAL A 102 -4.43 13.60 28.46
C VAL A 102 -4.20 12.12 28.72
N ALA A 103 -3.02 11.62 28.31
CA ALA A 103 -2.61 10.24 28.59
C ALA A 103 -2.24 10.06 30.07
N SER A 104 -2.10 8.81 30.51
CA SER A 104 -1.53 8.54 31.83
C SER A 104 -0.06 8.94 31.88
N ASN A 105 0.38 9.49 33.01
CA ASN A 105 1.80 9.68 33.30
C ASN A 105 2.41 8.46 34.01
N GLU A 106 1.60 7.46 34.35
CA GLU A 106 2.10 6.22 34.95
C GLU A 106 2.76 5.37 33.87
N VAL A 107 4.10 5.36 33.89
CA VAL A 107 4.92 4.54 33.00
C VAL A 107 5.12 3.18 33.67
N GLY A 108 4.15 2.29 33.51
CA GLY A 108 4.28 0.87 33.86
C GLY A 108 4.82 0.57 35.27
N ASP A 109 5.51 -0.56 35.40
CA ASP A 109 5.91 -1.14 36.68
C ASP A 109 7.09 -0.35 37.29
N THR A 110 6.75 0.55 38.21
CA THR A 110 7.70 1.43 38.90
C THR A 110 8.79 0.65 39.63
N GLU A 111 8.50 -0.60 40.04
CA GLU A 111 9.45 -1.51 40.67
C GLU A 111 10.62 -1.89 39.73
N THR A 112 10.34 -2.03 38.43
CA THR A 112 11.37 -2.32 37.42
C THR A 112 12.23 -1.07 37.15
N LEU A 113 11.66 0.12 37.23
CA LEU A 113 12.35 1.38 36.96
C LEU A 113 13.22 1.84 38.15
N MET A 114 12.78 1.58 39.38
CA MET A 114 13.49 1.94 40.61
C MET A 114 14.71 1.03 40.91
N GLY A 115 14.77 -0.16 40.29
CA GLY A 115 15.89 -1.10 40.42
C GLY A 115 17.18 -0.72 39.66
N PHE A 116 17.16 0.36 38.87
CA PHE A 116 18.33 0.86 38.12
C PHE A 116 18.90 2.18 38.70
N LEU A 117 18.40 2.63 39.84
CA LEU A 117 18.92 3.79 40.57
C LEU A 117 19.94 3.31 41.61
N ASP A 118 21.17 3.04 41.16
CA ASP A 118 22.37 2.85 41.99
C ASP A 118 23.30 4.06 41.85
#